data_AF-A0A7Y4X9R8-F1
#
_entry.id   AF-A0A7Y4X9R8-F1
#
_cell.length_a   1.000
_cell.length_b   1.000
_cell.length_c   1.000
_cell.angle_alpha   90.00
_cell.angle_beta   90.00
_cell.angle_gamma   90.00
#
_symmetry.space_group_name_H-M   'P 1'
#
loop_
_entity.id
_entity.type
_entity.pdbx_description
1 polymer ?
#
loop_
_entity_poly.entity_id
_entity_poly.type
_entity_poly.pdbx_seq_one_letter_code
_entity_poly.pdbx_strand_id
1 'polypeptide(L)'
;MPHLRNFTLLTLAVISFAMLQGWHFSSAQTVRALPPQAPSSQQPVAAAPRKAKMLGPLSSPSSFSNTAAITINNFGNAAPYPSNISVSGVSSLFTRLEVTLNGFAHTFPDEVDIILVGPQGQRAILMSDAGGSDDVTGLNLTFAQTATTPIPDATTLATGTFRPTNYENGFNNFTDTFPAPGPGALTDAPA
;
A
#
# COMPACT_ATOMS: atom_id res chain seq x y z
N MET A 1 -16.28 -11.49 -28.42
CA MET A 1 -15.03 -11.59 -29.22
C MET A 1 -13.89 -11.51 -28.24
N PRO A 2 -12.92 -12.43 -28.23
CA PRO A 2 -11.85 -12.40 -27.24
C PRO A 2 -10.92 -11.24 -27.62
N HIS A 3 -10.96 -10.17 -26.84
CA HIS A 3 -9.99 -9.10 -26.93
C HIS A 3 -8.65 -9.67 -26.46
N LEU A 4 -7.67 -9.72 -27.36
CA LEU A 4 -6.27 -9.86 -26.99
C LEU A 4 -5.94 -8.58 -26.19
N ARG A 5 -6.05 -8.65 -24.86
CA ARG A 5 -5.89 -7.49 -23.97
C ARG A 5 -4.41 -7.22 -23.79
N ASN A 6 -3.99 -6.03 -24.24
CA ASN A 6 -2.62 -5.55 -24.13
C ASN A 6 -2.57 -4.62 -22.91
N PHE A 7 -1.95 -5.05 -21.82
CA PHE A 7 -1.91 -4.33 -20.54
C PHE A 7 -0.94 -3.13 -20.57
N THR A 8 -1.25 -2.10 -19.77
CA THR A 8 -0.38 -0.94 -19.53
C THR A 8 0.11 -0.93 -18.09
N LEU A 9 1.43 -0.82 -17.91
CA LEU A 9 2.08 -1.09 -16.64
C LEU A 9 2.73 0.17 -16.05
N LEU A 10 2.38 0.49 -14.82
CA LEU A 10 2.93 1.59 -14.05
C LEU A 10 3.54 1.09 -12.73
N THR A 11 4.85 1.29 -12.56
CA THR A 11 5.49 1.15 -11.25
C THR A 11 5.68 2.53 -10.65
N LEU A 12 4.94 2.82 -9.58
CA LEU A 12 5.11 4.01 -8.78
C LEU A 12 6.11 3.72 -7.66
N ALA A 13 7.22 4.44 -7.70
CA ALA A 13 8.28 4.50 -6.69
C ALA A 13 9.00 3.17 -6.39
N VAL A 14 10.29 3.12 -6.75
CA VAL A 14 11.28 2.53 -5.85
C VAL A 14 11.55 3.58 -4.78
N ILE A 15 10.94 3.43 -3.61
CA ILE A 15 11.35 4.21 -2.44
C ILE A 15 12.75 3.73 -2.10
N SER A 16 13.80 4.53 -2.35
CA SER A 16 15.16 4.15 -1.98
C SER A 16 15.50 4.72 -0.60
N PHE A 17 15.82 3.87 0.39
CA PHE A 17 16.42 4.28 1.65
C PHE A 17 17.93 4.02 1.58
N ALA A 18 18.73 5.05 1.79
CA ALA A 18 20.12 4.87 2.19
C ALA A 18 20.13 4.51 3.69
N MET A 19 20.23 3.22 4.03
CA MET A 19 20.32 2.76 5.42
C MET A 19 21.78 2.52 5.82
N LEU A 20 22.22 3.14 6.92
CA LEU A 20 23.39 2.74 7.68
C LEU A 20 22.97 1.66 8.73
N GLN A 21 23.32 0.41 8.43
CA GLN A 21 23.67 -0.74 9.30
C GLN A 21 22.92 -1.07 10.63
N GLY A 22 22.53 -2.36 10.74
CA GLY A 22 22.30 -3.15 11.98
C GLY A 22 20.88 -3.05 12.56
N TRP A 23 20.19 -4.09 13.04
CA TRP A 23 20.55 -4.99 14.14
C TRP A 23 19.58 -6.21 14.28
N HIS A 24 20.04 -7.23 15.01
CA HIS A 24 19.45 -8.55 15.29
C HIS A 24 18.26 -8.57 16.28
N PHE A 25 17.41 -9.60 16.17
CA PHE A 25 16.34 -9.95 17.11
C PHE A 25 16.84 -10.82 18.28
N SER A 26 16.29 -10.59 19.48
CA SER A 26 16.23 -11.62 20.55
C SER A 26 14.92 -11.47 21.34
N SER A 27 14.14 -12.55 21.41
CA SER A 27 12.92 -12.70 22.21
C SER A 27 13.20 -13.58 23.42
N ALA A 28 12.74 -13.18 24.60
CA ALA A 28 12.64 -14.07 25.76
C ALA A 28 11.44 -13.68 26.62
N GLN A 29 10.48 -14.60 26.79
CA GLN A 29 10.14 -15.11 28.12
C GLN A 29 9.13 -16.27 28.09
N THR A 30 9.53 -17.36 28.75
CA THR A 30 8.73 -18.54 29.09
C THR A 30 7.86 -18.24 30.30
N VAL A 31 6.55 -18.51 30.22
CA VAL A 31 5.63 -18.41 31.37
C VAL A 31 5.47 -19.78 32.03
N ARG A 32 5.80 -19.88 33.32
CA ARG A 32 5.42 -21.00 34.21
C ARG A 32 4.30 -20.54 35.14
N ALA A 33 3.27 -21.37 35.32
CA ALA A 33 2.13 -21.11 36.20
C ALA A 33 2.41 -21.55 37.66
N LEU A 34 1.83 -20.84 38.64
CA LEU A 34 1.79 -21.19 40.07
C LEU A 34 0.36 -21.59 40.50
N PRO A 35 0.20 -22.42 41.54
CA PRO A 35 -1.09 -23.03 41.93
C PRO A 35 -2.01 -22.08 42.75
N PRO A 36 -3.31 -22.42 42.90
CA PRO A 36 -4.32 -21.49 43.41
C PRO A 36 -4.31 -21.34 44.94
N GLN A 37 -4.50 -20.12 45.44
CA GLN A 37 -4.80 -19.82 46.84
C GLN A 37 -6.22 -19.24 47.00
N ALA A 38 -6.82 -19.54 48.17
CA ALA A 38 -8.20 -19.31 48.60
C ALA A 38 -8.57 -17.81 48.83
N PRO A 39 -9.86 -17.45 49.00
CA PRO A 39 -10.31 -16.06 48.95
C PRO A 39 -10.25 -15.36 50.30
N SER A 40 -9.71 -14.14 50.34
CA SER A 40 -9.82 -13.24 51.49
C SER A 40 -10.22 -11.82 51.08
N SER A 41 -11.32 -11.35 51.68
CA SER A 41 -11.75 -9.95 51.92
C SER A 41 -11.62 -8.93 50.78
N GLN A 42 -12.76 -8.58 50.17
CA GLN A 42 -12.91 -7.38 49.36
C GLN A 42 -12.83 -6.13 50.24
N GLN A 43 -11.65 -5.51 50.28
CA GLN A 43 -11.50 -4.11 50.69
C GLN A 43 -11.76 -3.24 49.44
N PRO A 44 -12.54 -2.14 49.51
CA PRO A 44 -12.74 -1.29 48.35
C PRO A 44 -11.42 -0.64 47.98
N VAL A 45 -10.77 -1.17 46.93
CA VAL A 45 -9.61 -0.54 46.32
C VAL A 45 -10.08 0.73 45.65
N ALA A 46 -9.84 1.86 46.31
CA ALA A 46 -9.86 3.15 45.64
C ALA A 46 -9.07 3.00 44.33
N ALA A 47 -9.75 3.21 43.21
CA ALA A 47 -9.13 3.17 41.89
C ALA A 47 -8.07 4.27 41.87
N ALA A 48 -6.81 3.90 42.10
CA ALA A 48 -5.69 4.75 41.75
C ALA A 48 -5.88 5.11 40.28
N PRO A 49 -5.72 6.39 39.87
CA PRO A 49 -5.80 6.75 38.48
C PRO A 49 -4.76 5.91 37.76
N ARG A 50 -5.21 4.97 36.92
CA ARG A 50 -4.30 4.35 35.95
C ARG A 50 -3.83 5.54 35.12
N LYS A 51 -2.58 5.96 35.32
CA LYS A 51 -1.90 6.77 34.32
C LYS A 51 -2.07 5.99 33.03
N ALA A 52 -2.99 6.42 32.17
CA ALA A 52 -2.95 6.00 30.79
C ALA A 52 -1.51 6.29 30.38
N LYS A 53 -0.76 5.25 30.01
CA LYS A 53 0.48 5.46 29.28
C LYS A 53 0.02 6.17 28.02
N MET A 54 0.02 7.50 28.05
CA MET A 54 -0.29 8.31 26.88
C MET A 54 0.70 7.82 25.84
N LEU A 55 0.19 7.12 24.83
CA LEU A 55 0.91 6.92 23.59
C LEU A 55 1.39 8.33 23.21
N GLY A 56 2.69 8.48 22.98
CA GLY A 56 3.26 9.78 22.62
C GLY A 56 2.47 10.40 21.45
N PRO A 57 2.58 11.73 21.23
CA PRO A 57 1.88 12.38 20.15
C PRO A 57 2.12 11.60 18.85
N LEU A 58 1.05 11.30 18.11
CA LEU A 58 1.16 10.70 16.78
C LEU A 58 2.13 11.58 15.98
N SER A 59 3.20 10.99 15.47
CA SER A 59 4.15 11.72 14.63
C SER A 59 3.40 12.29 13.43
N SER A 60 3.62 13.57 13.12
CA SER A 60 3.06 14.19 11.93
C SER A 60 3.44 13.40 10.67
N PRO A 61 2.53 13.25 9.69
CA PRO A 61 2.85 12.55 8.46
C PRO A 61 3.97 13.29 7.71
N SER A 62 4.96 12.55 7.24
CA SER A 62 5.94 13.04 6.26
C SER A 62 5.40 12.77 4.86
N SER A 63 5.45 13.77 3.97
CA SER A 63 5.04 13.64 2.58
C SER A 63 6.24 13.78 1.64
N PHE A 64 6.26 12.96 0.61
CA PHE A 64 7.26 12.97 -0.46
C PHE A 64 6.53 12.85 -1.79
N SER A 65 7.00 13.55 -2.81
CA SER A 65 6.38 13.54 -4.14
C SER A 65 7.45 13.54 -5.22
N ASN A 66 7.10 12.94 -6.36
CA ASN A 66 7.74 13.25 -7.63
C ASN A 66 6.96 14.39 -8.29
N THR A 67 7.65 15.44 -8.74
CA THR A 67 7.02 16.55 -9.46
C THR A 67 7.02 16.34 -10.97
N ALA A 68 7.81 15.39 -11.48
CA ALA A 68 7.78 15.01 -12.89
C ALA A 68 6.48 14.28 -13.22
N ALA A 69 5.89 14.60 -14.38
CA ALA A 69 4.72 13.91 -14.88
C ALA A 69 5.03 12.44 -15.19
N ILE A 70 4.02 11.59 -15.01
CA ILE A 70 4.03 10.19 -15.43
C ILE A 70 3.06 10.07 -16.59
N THR A 71 3.56 9.72 -17.76
CA THR A 71 2.73 9.39 -18.93
C THR A 71 2.33 7.93 -18.85
N ILE A 72 1.02 7.67 -18.74
CA ILE A 72 0.44 6.34 -18.87
C ILE A 72 0.18 6.14 -20.38
N ASN A 73 0.99 5.28 -21.00
CA ASN A 73 0.85 4.99 -22.42
C ASN A 73 -0.37 4.09 -22.66
N ASN A 74 -0.96 4.10 -23.85
CA ASN A 74 -2.04 3.15 -24.13
C ASN A 74 -1.58 1.68 -24.10
N PHE A 75 -0.27 1.45 -24.32
CA PHE A 75 0.33 0.13 -24.29
C PHE A 75 1.74 0.19 -23.68
N GLY A 76 2.09 -0.84 -22.92
CA GLY A 76 3.42 -1.03 -22.37
C GLY A 76 3.68 -0.22 -21.10
N ASN A 77 4.95 0.01 -20.79
CA ASN A 77 5.34 0.68 -19.56
C ASN A 77 5.01 2.18 -19.61
N ALA A 78 4.66 2.75 -18.46
CA ALA A 78 4.59 4.19 -18.29
C ALA A 78 5.95 4.89 -18.51
N ALA A 79 5.93 6.22 -18.65
CA ALA A 79 7.14 7.03 -18.76
C ALA A 79 7.13 8.16 -17.72
N PRO A 80 8.07 8.18 -16.75
CA PRO A 80 9.10 7.17 -16.50
C PRO A 80 8.54 5.88 -15.89
N TYR A 81 9.26 4.78 -16.10
CA TYR A 81 9.06 3.51 -15.41
C TYR A 81 10.42 2.98 -14.94
N PRO A 82 10.68 2.92 -13.62
CA PRO A 82 9.81 3.30 -12.51
C PRO A 82 9.82 4.82 -12.26
N SER A 83 8.80 5.34 -11.58
CA SER A 83 8.80 6.72 -11.07
C SER A 83 9.37 6.78 -9.64
N ASN A 84 10.69 6.90 -9.49
CA ASN A 84 11.37 6.85 -8.19
C ASN A 84 11.15 8.09 -7.31
N ILE A 85 10.96 7.88 -6.00
CA ILE A 85 10.91 8.93 -4.99
C ILE A 85 12.00 8.66 -3.95
N SER A 86 12.91 9.62 -3.76
CA SER A 86 13.92 9.55 -2.71
C SER A 86 13.30 9.94 -1.37
N VAL A 87 13.28 9.02 -0.42
CA VAL A 87 12.71 9.21 0.91
C VAL A 87 13.82 9.19 1.96
N SER A 88 13.87 10.22 2.80
CA SER A 88 14.87 10.35 3.85
C SER A 88 14.27 11.02 5.09
N GLY A 89 14.87 10.79 6.26
CA GLY A 89 14.39 11.40 7.51
C GLY A 89 13.10 10.78 8.06
N VAL A 90 12.66 9.65 7.52
CA VAL A 90 11.54 8.86 8.04
C VAL A 90 12.07 7.81 9.00
N SER A 91 11.44 7.69 10.17
CA SER A 91 11.73 6.60 11.11
C SER A 91 11.50 5.24 10.45
N SER A 92 12.34 4.25 10.77
CA SER A 92 12.17 2.87 10.30
C SER A 92 10.89 2.20 10.82
N LEU A 93 10.20 2.83 11.78
CA LEU A 93 8.93 2.40 12.33
C LEU A 93 7.83 3.40 11.94
N PHE A 94 7.22 3.18 10.78
CA PHE A 94 5.96 3.83 10.41
C PHE A 94 4.83 2.80 10.45
N THR A 95 3.65 3.22 10.88
CA THR A 95 2.46 2.35 11.01
C THR A 95 1.42 2.61 9.92
N ARG A 96 1.61 3.66 9.11
CA ARG A 96 0.69 4.06 8.05
C ARG A 96 1.47 4.48 6.83
N LEU A 97 0.93 4.10 5.68
CA LEU A 97 1.45 4.43 4.37
C LEU A 97 0.25 4.76 3.48
N GLU A 98 0.36 5.88 2.77
CA GLU A 98 -0.62 6.33 1.80
C GLU A 98 0.10 6.74 0.52
N VAL A 99 -0.49 6.40 -0.63
CA VAL A 99 0.00 6.80 -1.94
C VAL A 99 -1.09 7.59 -2.63
N THR A 100 -0.80 8.82 -3.05
CA THR A 100 -1.74 9.63 -3.82
C THR A 100 -1.23 9.81 -5.24
N LEU A 101 -2.08 9.46 -6.20
CA LEU A 101 -1.91 9.79 -7.62
C LEU A 101 -2.66 11.08 -7.87
N ASN A 102 -1.94 12.11 -8.31
CA ASN A 102 -2.51 13.41 -8.59
C ASN A 102 -2.75 13.54 -10.09
N GLY A 103 -3.98 13.88 -10.48
CA GLY A 103 -4.33 14.09 -11.89
C GLY A 103 -4.31 12.81 -12.74
N PHE A 104 -4.69 11.67 -12.16
CA PHE A 104 -4.84 10.41 -12.90
C PHE A 104 -5.82 10.57 -14.06
N ALA A 105 -5.41 10.09 -15.23
CA ALA A 105 -6.18 10.13 -16.46
C ALA A 105 -5.82 8.93 -17.34
N HIS A 106 -6.85 8.25 -17.87
CA HIS A 106 -6.71 7.18 -18.86
C HIS A 106 -8.06 6.94 -19.54
N THR A 107 -8.05 6.47 -20.80
CA THR A 107 -9.28 6.14 -21.54
C THR A 107 -9.83 4.75 -21.18
N PHE A 108 -8.99 3.87 -20.64
CA PHE A 108 -9.39 2.55 -20.13
C PHE A 108 -8.72 2.28 -18.79
N PRO A 109 -9.24 2.80 -17.66
CA PRO A 109 -8.60 2.64 -16.36
C PRO A 109 -8.36 1.18 -15.97
N ASP A 110 -9.25 0.27 -16.39
CA ASP A 110 -9.14 -1.19 -16.19
C ASP A 110 -7.83 -1.77 -16.73
N GLU A 111 -7.21 -1.13 -17.73
CA GLU A 111 -5.95 -1.61 -18.33
C GLU A 111 -4.69 -1.08 -17.64
N VAL A 112 -4.83 -0.33 -16.53
CA VAL A 112 -3.71 0.32 -15.83
C VAL A 112 -3.37 -0.40 -14.54
N ASP A 113 -2.20 -1.04 -14.53
CA ASP A 113 -1.68 -1.75 -13.36
C ASP A 113 -0.67 -0.89 -12.62
N ILE A 114 -0.85 -0.76 -11.30
CA ILE A 114 -0.03 0.10 -10.45
C ILE A 114 0.55 -0.69 -9.29
N ILE A 115 1.88 -0.66 -9.19
CA ILE A 115 2.61 -1.25 -8.06
C ILE A 115 3.51 -0.26 -7.35
N LEU A 116 3.50 -0.32 -6.02
CA LEU A 116 4.48 0.31 -5.14
C LEU A 116 5.59 -0.67 -4.78
N VAL A 117 6.85 -0.25 -4.89
CA VAL A 117 8.02 -1.03 -4.46
C VAL A 117 8.83 -0.31 -3.37
N GLY A 118 8.92 -0.95 -2.22
CA GLY A 118 9.75 -0.51 -1.10
C GLY A 118 11.25 -0.76 -1.35
N PRO A 119 12.11 -0.08 -0.58
CA PRO A 119 13.58 -0.11 -0.77
C PRO A 119 14.21 -1.46 -0.52
N GLN A 120 13.55 -2.28 0.29
CA GLN A 120 14.00 -3.62 0.64
C GLN A 120 13.21 -4.68 -0.14
N GLY A 121 12.58 -4.29 -1.26
CA GLY A 121 11.82 -5.19 -2.13
C GLY A 121 10.40 -5.51 -1.66
N GLN A 122 9.89 -4.82 -0.62
CA GLN A 122 8.46 -4.87 -0.29
C GLN A 122 7.66 -4.43 -1.51
N ARG A 123 6.46 -4.97 -1.69
CA ARG A 123 5.63 -4.65 -2.84
C ARG A 123 4.17 -4.62 -2.46
N ALA A 124 3.41 -3.73 -3.10
CA ALA A 124 1.98 -3.64 -2.95
C ALA A 124 1.36 -3.20 -4.28
N ILE A 125 0.53 -4.06 -4.88
CA ILE A 125 -0.33 -3.66 -6.00
C ILE A 125 -1.38 -2.68 -5.44
N LEU A 126 -1.39 -1.46 -5.97
CA LEU A 126 -2.32 -0.41 -5.57
C LEU A 126 -3.66 -0.54 -6.32
N MET A 127 -3.58 -0.77 -7.62
CA MET A 127 -4.72 -1.12 -8.48
C MET A 127 -4.21 -2.00 -9.63
N SER A 128 -5.04 -2.94 -10.06
CA SER A 128 -4.93 -3.71 -11.31
C SER A 128 -6.35 -4.17 -11.67
N ASP A 129 -6.65 -4.22 -12.96
CA ASP A 129 -7.99 -4.55 -13.50
C ASP A 129 -9.11 -3.74 -12.80
N ALA A 130 -8.92 -2.41 -12.67
CA ALA A 130 -9.83 -1.54 -11.93
C ALA A 130 -10.26 -0.30 -12.70
N GLY A 131 -11.54 0.04 -12.63
CA GLY A 131 -12.11 1.31 -13.08
C GLY A 131 -12.95 1.25 -14.36
N GLY A 132 -13.22 0.05 -14.86
CA GLY A 132 -14.08 -0.19 -16.00
C GLY A 132 -13.57 0.46 -17.29
N SER A 133 -14.50 0.71 -18.22
CA SER A 133 -14.20 1.13 -19.60
C SER A 133 -14.43 2.61 -19.89
N ASP A 134 -14.74 3.41 -18.85
CA ASP A 134 -15.05 4.83 -19.04
C ASP A 134 -13.77 5.68 -18.93
N ASP A 135 -13.63 6.63 -19.85
CA ASP A 135 -12.56 7.64 -19.80
C ASP A 135 -12.61 8.43 -18.48
N VAL A 136 -11.44 8.64 -17.88
CA VAL A 136 -11.29 9.51 -16.71
C VAL A 136 -10.18 10.52 -16.90
N THR A 137 -10.33 11.68 -16.27
CA THR A 137 -9.33 12.77 -16.33
C THR A 137 -9.27 13.54 -15.02
N GLY A 138 -8.06 13.90 -14.60
CA GLY A 138 -7.84 14.78 -13.46
C GLY A 138 -8.22 14.20 -12.10
N LEU A 139 -8.30 12.86 -11.96
CA LEU A 139 -8.70 12.23 -10.70
C LEU A 139 -7.56 12.25 -9.68
N ASN A 140 -7.90 12.46 -8.40
CA ASN A 140 -6.98 12.28 -7.30
C ASN A 140 -7.31 10.97 -6.58
N LEU A 141 -6.51 9.93 -6.82
CA LEU A 141 -6.70 8.60 -6.26
C LEU A 141 -5.74 8.40 -5.09
N THR A 142 -6.26 8.20 -3.89
CA THR A 142 -5.45 7.92 -2.69
C THR A 142 -5.61 6.47 -2.27
N PHE A 143 -4.50 5.73 -2.19
CA PHE A 143 -4.46 4.35 -1.72
C PHE A 143 -3.93 4.32 -0.29
N ALA A 144 -4.73 3.82 0.64
CA ALA A 144 -4.36 3.74 2.05
C ALA A 144 -4.63 2.34 2.61
N GLN A 145 -3.68 1.79 3.38
CA GLN A 145 -3.86 0.48 4.03
C GLN A 145 -5.04 0.44 5.01
N THR A 146 -5.43 1.60 5.55
CA THR A 146 -6.54 1.75 6.50
C THR A 146 -7.89 2.03 5.83
N ALA A 147 -7.92 2.21 4.50
CA ALA A 147 -9.17 2.41 3.79
C ALA A 147 -9.97 1.09 3.76
N THR A 148 -11.29 1.20 3.87
CA THR A 148 -12.19 0.04 3.85
C THR A 148 -12.80 -0.21 2.48
N THR A 149 -12.97 0.84 1.69
CA THR A 149 -13.59 0.79 0.36
C THR A 149 -12.52 0.40 -0.68
N PRO A 150 -12.66 -0.71 -1.40
CA PRO A 150 -11.76 -1.01 -2.52
C PRO A 150 -11.97 0.02 -3.64
N ILE A 151 -10.95 0.20 -4.48
CA ILE A 151 -11.11 0.99 -5.71
C ILE A 151 -12.19 0.31 -6.59
N PRO A 152 -13.09 1.02 -7.28
CA PRO A 152 -14.13 0.35 -8.07
C PRO A 152 -13.56 -0.53 -9.18
N ASP A 153 -14.14 -1.72 -9.34
CA ASP A 153 -13.84 -2.70 -10.39
C ASP A 153 -14.46 -2.24 -11.73
N ALA A 154 -15.78 -2.44 -11.90
CA ALA A 154 -16.45 -2.28 -13.19
C ALA A 154 -17.11 -0.91 -13.44
N THR A 155 -17.02 0.05 -12.52
CA THR A 155 -17.66 1.37 -12.65
C THR A 155 -16.64 2.49 -12.80
N THR A 156 -17.02 3.60 -13.45
CA THR A 156 -16.19 4.79 -13.62
C THR A 156 -15.48 5.18 -12.32
N LEU A 157 -14.17 5.41 -12.40
CA LEU A 157 -13.42 5.90 -11.25
C LEU A 157 -13.81 7.33 -10.89
N ALA A 158 -13.74 7.64 -9.60
CA ALA A 158 -13.89 8.99 -9.08
C ALA A 158 -12.75 9.28 -8.09
N THR A 159 -12.45 10.56 -7.90
CA THR A 159 -11.53 11.02 -6.85
C THR A 159 -11.97 10.47 -5.50
N GLY A 160 -11.04 9.89 -4.76
CA GLY A 160 -11.36 9.25 -3.49
C GLY A 160 -10.18 8.58 -2.81
N THR A 161 -10.47 8.01 -1.65
CA THR A 161 -9.54 7.19 -0.87
C THR A 161 -9.99 5.75 -0.88
N PHE A 162 -9.12 4.86 -1.33
CA PHE A 162 -9.41 3.47 -1.58
C PHE A 162 -8.38 2.55 -0.92
N ARG A 163 -8.78 1.32 -0.65
CA ARG A 163 -7.86 0.24 -0.27
C ARG A 163 -7.18 -0.28 -1.53
N PRO A 164 -5.86 -0.54 -1.50
CA PRO A 164 -5.17 -1.27 -2.56
C PRO A 164 -5.91 -2.55 -2.94
N THR A 165 -6.18 -2.76 -4.23
CA THR A 165 -6.95 -3.92 -4.71
C THR A 165 -6.34 -4.45 -6.00
N ASN A 166 -6.31 -5.78 -6.12
CA ASN A 166 -6.00 -6.48 -7.36
C ASN A 166 -7.26 -7.24 -7.77
N TYR A 167 -7.83 -6.92 -8.92
CA TYR A 167 -8.97 -7.66 -9.45
C TYR A 167 -8.47 -8.73 -10.41
N GLU A 168 -9.08 -9.90 -10.35
CA GLU A 168 -8.78 -11.01 -11.24
C GLU A 168 -10.00 -11.21 -12.12
N ASN A 169 -9.85 -10.99 -13.41
CA ASN A 169 -10.92 -11.18 -14.39
C ASN A 169 -11.16 -12.67 -14.70
N GLY A 170 -11.27 -13.54 -13.67
CA GLY A 170 -12.00 -14.82 -13.65
C GLY A 170 -11.65 -15.92 -14.66
N PHE A 171 -10.77 -15.69 -15.64
CA PHE A 171 -10.61 -16.58 -16.78
C PHE A 171 -9.44 -17.55 -16.66
N ASN A 172 -8.40 -17.27 -15.85
CA ASN A 172 -7.24 -18.17 -15.63
C ASN A 172 -6.12 -17.49 -14.84
N ASN A 173 -6.23 -17.34 -13.51
CA ASN A 173 -5.11 -17.07 -12.57
C ASN A 173 -4.01 -16.17 -13.18
N PHE A 174 -4.37 -14.94 -13.54
CA PHE A 174 -3.47 -14.10 -14.32
C PHE A 174 -2.48 -13.44 -13.37
N THR A 175 -1.21 -13.58 -13.71
CA THR A 175 -0.13 -12.99 -12.93
C THR A 175 0.15 -11.59 -13.46
N ASP A 176 -0.05 -10.55 -12.65
CA ASP A 176 0.35 -9.18 -12.99
C ASP A 176 1.86 -9.14 -13.20
N THR A 177 2.28 -8.81 -14.42
CA THR A 177 3.70 -8.87 -14.79
C THR A 177 4.28 -7.47 -14.92
N PHE A 178 5.07 -7.05 -13.94
CA PHE A 178 5.80 -5.78 -13.93
C PHE A 178 7.22 -5.96 -14.46
N PRO A 179 7.48 -5.73 -15.77
CA PRO A 179 8.74 -6.09 -16.41
C PRO A 179 9.94 -5.31 -15.83
N ALA A 180 11.15 -5.83 -16.02
CA ALA A 180 12.37 -5.16 -15.55
C ALA A 180 12.42 -3.70 -16.05
N PRO A 181 12.79 -2.74 -15.18
CA PRO A 181 13.37 -2.91 -13.84
C PRO A 181 12.36 -3.13 -12.69
N GLY A 182 11.07 -3.33 -12.98
CA GLY A 182 10.04 -3.65 -12.00
C GLY A 182 10.17 -5.05 -11.37
N PRO A 183 9.28 -5.39 -10.40
CA PRO A 183 9.41 -6.58 -9.55
C PRO A 183 9.11 -7.93 -10.22
N GLY A 184 8.78 -7.96 -11.51
CA GLY A 184 8.39 -9.18 -12.22
C GLY A 184 6.93 -9.56 -11.99
N ALA A 185 6.65 -10.86 -12.07
CA ALA A 185 5.30 -11.40 -12.07
C ALA A 185 4.78 -11.64 -10.64
N LEU A 186 3.57 -11.19 -10.33
CA LEU A 186 2.94 -11.22 -9.01
C LEU A 186 1.49 -11.70 -9.08
N THR A 187 1.04 -12.41 -8.03
CA THR A 187 -0.31 -13.00 -7.95
C THR A 187 -1.15 -12.46 -6.79
N ASP A 188 -0.58 -11.57 -5.96
CA ASP A 188 -1.18 -11.22 -4.67
C ASP A 188 -1.46 -9.72 -4.57
N ALA A 189 -2.69 -9.35 -4.22
CA ALA A 189 -2.99 -8.05 -3.59
C ALA A 189 -2.22 -7.95 -2.25
N PRO A 190 -1.82 -6.75 -1.79
CA PRO A 190 -1.10 -6.61 -0.53
C PRO A 190 -1.90 -7.22 0.65
N ALA A 191 -1.20 -8.05 1.44
CA ALA A 191 -1.66 -8.56 2.72
C ALA A 191 -1.74 -7.43 3.78
#